data_AF-A0A523DX36-F1
#
_entry.id   AF-A0A523DX36-F1
#
_cell.length_a   1.000
_cell.length_b   1.000
_cell.length_c   1.000
_cell.angle_alpha   90.00
_cell.angle_beta   90.00
_cell.angle_gamma   90.00
#
_symmetry.space_group_name_H-M   'P 1'
#
loop_
_entity.id
_entity.type
_entity.pdbx_description
1 polymer ?
#
loop_
_entity_poly.entity_id
_entity_poly.type
_entity_poly.pdbx_seq_one_letter_code
_entity_poly.pdbx_strand_id
1 'polypeptide(L)'
;MAGPLLLSVACGTASQSQTHSDEVEASGGGVESVVARVGDREITMAELDQKVLATNVKVFQDLYDARSAALGELVAEVLLAREAEKRSITVDELIEQEITSDVTPVTEEDIEAFYEQNRIRLRGQPLDQVEPQIREFMESRNEGIVRQSYIDGLRDEASVHVALSPPRVPVTVASNERIRGSGDAEVTIIEYSDFQ
;
A
#
# COMPACT_ATOMS: atom_id res chain seq x y z
N MET A 1 56.78 -26.56 -37.91
CA MET A 1 57.38 -25.43 -38.65
C MET A 1 57.21 -24.21 -37.75
N ALA A 2 58.23 -23.73 -37.02
CA ALA A 2 59.32 -22.87 -37.53
C ALA A 2 58.74 -21.77 -38.42
N GLY A 3 58.75 -20.47 -38.11
CA GLY A 3 59.51 -19.68 -37.16
C GLY A 3 59.07 -18.20 -37.31
N PRO A 4 59.85 -17.23 -36.80
CA PRO A 4 59.39 -15.97 -36.19
C PRO A 4 59.58 -14.73 -37.07
N LEU A 5 59.11 -13.54 -36.64
CA LEU A 5 59.93 -12.31 -36.65
C LEU A 5 59.29 -11.14 -35.88
N LEU A 6 60.12 -10.50 -35.06
CA LEU A 6 59.93 -9.23 -34.36
C LEU A 6 59.99 -8.03 -35.31
N LEU A 7 59.31 -6.93 -34.98
CA LEU A 7 59.86 -5.58 -35.16
C LEU A 7 59.31 -4.59 -34.11
N SER A 8 60.17 -3.69 -33.68
CA SER A 8 60.08 -2.86 -32.48
C SER A 8 59.74 -1.38 -32.81
N VAL A 9 59.06 -0.73 -31.85
CA VAL A 9 59.13 0.70 -31.44
C VAL A 9 58.93 1.81 -32.48
N ALA A 10 57.91 2.64 -32.22
CA ALA A 10 58.04 4.10 -32.29
C ALA A 10 57.23 4.76 -31.16
N CYS A 11 57.93 5.51 -30.31
CA CYS A 11 57.37 6.36 -29.26
C CYS A 11 56.95 7.70 -29.89
N GLY A 12 55.72 8.14 -29.63
CA GLY A 12 55.21 9.43 -30.08
C GLY A 12 54.24 10.00 -29.04
N THR A 13 54.76 10.88 -28.20
CA THR A 13 54.01 11.69 -27.22
C THR A 13 53.25 12.84 -27.90
N ALA A 14 51.93 12.86 -27.73
CA ALA A 14 51.07 14.07 -27.74
C ALA A 14 49.79 13.70 -26.96
N SER A 15 49.69 14.09 -25.68
CA SER A 15 49.03 15.31 -25.19
C SER A 15 47.52 15.36 -25.47
N GLN A 16 46.75 15.14 -24.39
CA GLN A 16 45.35 15.56 -24.14
C GLN A 16 44.29 14.88 -25.04
N SER A 17 43.19 14.33 -24.52
CA SER A 17 42.30 14.88 -23.50
C SER A 17 41.55 13.77 -22.77
N GLN A 18 41.34 14.02 -21.48
CA GLN A 18 40.33 13.36 -20.67
C GLN A 18 38.95 13.55 -21.31
N THR A 19 38.29 12.46 -21.62
CA THR A 19 36.85 12.34 -21.37
C THR A 19 36.73 11.21 -20.37
N HIS A 20 36.71 11.58 -19.09
CA HIS A 20 36.22 10.70 -18.05
C HIS A 20 34.76 10.43 -18.41
N SER A 21 34.53 9.28 -19.00
CA SER A 21 33.24 8.64 -19.00
C SER A 21 32.95 8.30 -17.55
N ASP A 22 32.38 9.25 -16.81
CA ASP A 22 31.64 8.91 -15.59
C ASP A 22 30.41 8.13 -16.06
N GLU A 23 30.66 6.84 -16.23
CA GLU A 23 29.70 5.78 -16.15
C GLU A 23 29.07 5.91 -14.77
N VAL A 24 27.93 6.61 -14.71
CA VAL A 24 27.07 6.59 -13.53
C VAL A 24 26.51 5.18 -13.46
N GLU A 25 27.28 4.31 -12.82
CA GLU A 25 26.81 3.02 -12.32
C GLU A 25 25.57 3.30 -11.48
N ALA A 26 24.43 2.88 -12.03
CA ALA A 26 23.21 2.68 -11.29
C ALA A 26 23.46 1.54 -10.28
N SER A 27 24.08 1.88 -9.15
CA SER A 27 24.18 1.00 -7.99
C SER A 27 22.88 1.08 -7.18
N GLY A 28 22.07 0.05 -7.37
CA GLY A 28 21.12 -0.57 -6.44
C GLY A 28 20.64 0.21 -5.20
N GLY A 29 19.32 0.41 -5.15
CA GLY A 29 18.50 -0.04 -4.03
C GLY A 29 18.43 0.84 -2.78
N GLY A 30 17.35 1.63 -2.70
CA GLY A 30 16.72 2.05 -1.44
C GLY A 30 17.23 3.36 -0.85
N VAL A 31 16.31 4.33 -0.71
CA VAL A 31 16.32 5.54 0.15
C VAL A 31 17.50 6.53 -0.03
N GLU A 32 18.73 6.07 -0.25
CA GLU A 32 19.95 6.89 -0.33
C GLU A 32 20.48 7.07 -1.76
N SER A 33 19.73 6.64 -2.78
CA SER A 33 20.14 6.86 -4.17
C SER A 33 20.21 8.37 -4.47
N VAL A 34 21.36 8.85 -4.93
CA VAL A 34 21.53 10.22 -5.44
C VAL A 34 20.72 10.37 -6.73
N VAL A 35 19.74 11.27 -6.74
CA VAL A 35 18.85 11.53 -7.88
C VAL A 35 19.25 12.77 -8.68
N ALA A 36 20.04 13.68 -8.09
CA ALA A 36 20.60 14.83 -8.78
C ALA A 36 21.86 15.36 -8.07
N ARG A 37 22.69 16.12 -8.81
CA ARG A 37 23.82 16.89 -8.26
C ARG A 37 23.75 18.34 -8.71
N VAL A 38 24.05 19.28 -7.81
CA VAL A 38 24.15 20.72 -8.08
C VAL A 38 25.50 21.21 -7.57
N GLY A 39 26.48 21.32 -8.46
CA GLY A 39 27.89 21.47 -8.07
C GLY A 39 28.33 20.26 -7.23
N ASP A 40 28.86 20.53 -6.04
CA ASP A 40 29.27 19.48 -5.09
C ASP A 40 28.13 18.99 -4.19
N ARG A 41 26.91 19.53 -4.32
CA ARG A 41 25.75 19.12 -3.51
C ARG A 41 24.99 18.00 -4.19
N GLU A 42 24.87 16.86 -3.50
CA GLU A 42 24.02 15.75 -3.91
C GLU A 42 22.61 15.91 -3.35
N ILE A 43 21.60 15.54 -4.14
CA ILE A 43 20.20 15.45 -3.75
C ILE A 43 19.82 13.98 -3.80
N THR A 44 19.35 13.43 -2.68
CA THR A 44 18.99 12.01 -2.54
C THR A 44 17.49 11.78 -2.74
N MET A 45 17.13 10.53 -3.00
CA MET A 45 15.73 10.11 -3.07
C MET A 45 14.99 10.38 -1.76
N ALA A 46 15.62 10.12 -0.61
CA ALA A 46 15.05 10.45 0.70
C ALA A 46 14.74 11.95 0.85
N GLU A 47 15.63 12.85 0.42
CA GLU A 47 15.38 14.29 0.47
C GLU A 47 14.20 14.67 -0.42
N LEU A 48 14.14 14.08 -1.62
CA LEU A 48 13.05 14.30 -2.57
C LEU A 48 11.72 13.80 -1.99
N ASP A 49 11.66 12.58 -1.46
CA ASP A 49 10.47 11.99 -0.85
C ASP A 49 10.01 12.79 0.37
N GLN A 50 10.93 13.28 1.21
CA GLN A 50 10.60 14.15 2.34
C GLN A 50 10.00 15.48 1.85
N LYS A 51 10.54 16.05 0.77
CA LYS A 51 9.99 17.27 0.16
C LYS A 51 8.60 17.05 -0.42
N VAL A 52 8.38 15.91 -1.08
CA VAL A 52 7.04 15.53 -1.59
C VAL A 52 6.10 15.29 -0.42
N LEU A 53 6.53 14.61 0.65
CA LEU A 53 5.69 14.35 1.82
C LEU A 53 5.22 15.66 2.47
N ALA A 54 6.09 16.65 2.60
CA ALA A 54 5.73 17.95 3.16
C ALA A 54 4.76 18.77 2.29
N THR A 55 4.73 18.54 0.97
CA THR A 55 3.93 19.34 0.02
C THR A 55 2.72 18.60 -0.54
N ASN A 56 2.75 17.27 -0.52
CA ASN A 56 1.81 16.36 -1.18
C ASN A 56 1.50 15.15 -0.28
N VAL A 57 1.18 15.40 1.00
CA VAL A 57 0.82 14.37 2.00
C VAL A 57 -0.23 13.39 1.45
N LYS A 58 -1.21 13.88 0.68
CA LYS A 58 -2.27 13.07 0.09
C LYS A 58 -1.74 11.92 -0.76
N VAL A 59 -0.66 12.11 -1.54
CA VAL A 59 -0.09 11.04 -2.38
C VAL A 59 0.43 9.89 -1.53
N PHE A 60 1.11 10.21 -0.44
CA PHE A 60 1.60 9.19 0.49
C PHE A 60 0.46 8.53 1.27
N GLN A 61 -0.60 9.28 1.59
CA GLN A 61 -1.79 8.73 2.23
C GLN A 61 -2.49 7.74 1.30
N ASP A 62 -2.75 8.13 0.05
CA ASP A 62 -3.38 7.27 -0.96
C ASP A 62 -2.54 5.99 -1.18
N LEU A 63 -1.21 6.10 -1.22
CA LEU A 63 -0.31 4.96 -1.30
C LEU A 63 -0.38 4.05 -0.07
N TYR A 64 -0.42 4.64 1.14
CA TYR A 64 -0.57 3.89 2.37
C TYR A 64 -1.90 3.15 2.41
N ASP A 65 -3.00 3.79 2.04
CA ASP A 65 -4.33 3.20 2.03
C ASP A 65 -4.39 2.02 1.04
N ALA A 66 -3.81 2.18 -0.15
CA ALA A 66 -3.70 1.10 -1.14
C ALA A 66 -2.85 -0.08 -0.62
N ARG A 67 -1.71 0.20 0.03
CA ARG A 67 -0.86 -0.84 0.65
C ARG A 67 -1.57 -1.55 1.80
N SER A 68 -2.32 -0.81 2.61
CA SER A 68 -3.07 -1.34 3.74
C SER A 68 -4.18 -2.28 3.28
N ALA A 69 -4.93 -1.88 2.24
CA ALA A 69 -5.94 -2.73 1.61
C ALA A 69 -5.33 -4.03 1.05
N ALA A 70 -4.28 -3.91 0.24
CA ALA A 70 -3.59 -5.07 -0.34
C ALA A 70 -2.98 -5.99 0.73
N LEU A 71 -2.44 -5.42 1.82
CA LEU A 71 -1.94 -6.20 2.95
C LEU A 71 -3.08 -6.98 3.63
N GLY A 72 -4.25 -6.36 3.79
CA GLY A 72 -5.44 -7.01 4.31
C GLY A 72 -5.86 -8.24 3.50
N GLU A 73 -5.85 -8.12 2.18
CA GLU A 73 -6.14 -9.22 1.23
C GLU A 73 -5.10 -10.34 1.33
N LEU A 74 -3.81 -10.00 1.27
CA LEU A 74 -2.73 -11.00 1.39
C LEU A 74 -2.75 -11.74 2.73
N VAL A 75 -3.02 -11.04 3.83
CA VAL A 75 -3.17 -11.67 5.14
C VAL A 75 -4.34 -12.67 5.12
N ALA A 76 -5.48 -12.30 4.51
CA ALA A 76 -6.62 -13.21 4.41
C ALA A 76 -6.29 -14.47 3.58
N GLU A 77 -5.62 -14.31 2.43
CA GLU A 77 -5.17 -15.42 1.60
C GLU A 77 -4.24 -16.38 2.35
N VAL A 78 -3.25 -15.84 3.07
CA VAL A 78 -2.32 -16.64 3.87
C VAL A 78 -3.03 -17.38 5.00
N LEU A 79 -4.01 -16.74 5.67
CA LEU A 79 -4.78 -17.37 6.73
C LEU A 79 -5.65 -18.52 6.22
N LEU A 80 -6.35 -18.31 5.10
CA LEU A 80 -7.16 -19.35 4.47
C LEU A 80 -6.31 -20.52 4.00
N ALA A 81 -5.17 -20.26 3.35
CA ALA A 81 -4.24 -21.30 2.92
C ALA A 81 -3.71 -22.12 4.10
N ARG A 82 -3.33 -21.44 5.20
CA ARG A 82 -2.86 -22.08 6.43
C ARG A 82 -3.93 -22.96 7.07
N GLU A 83 -5.17 -22.49 7.15
CA GLU A 83 -6.27 -23.26 7.74
C GLU A 83 -6.65 -24.46 6.87
N ALA A 84 -6.67 -24.29 5.55
CA ALA A 84 -6.89 -25.37 4.59
C ALA A 84 -5.80 -26.45 4.73
N GLU A 85 -4.52 -26.05 4.84
CA GLU A 85 -3.40 -26.96 5.08
C GLU A 85 -3.53 -27.71 6.42
N LYS A 86 -3.86 -26.99 7.51
CA LYS A 86 -4.10 -27.56 8.85
C LYS A 86 -5.19 -28.63 8.81
N ARG A 87 -6.21 -28.46 7.97
CA ARG A 87 -7.33 -29.39 7.78
C ARG A 87 -7.10 -30.41 6.66
N SER A 88 -5.99 -30.32 5.92
CA SER A 88 -5.68 -31.17 4.77
C SER A 88 -6.75 -31.16 3.68
N ILE A 89 -7.36 -29.99 3.43
CA ILE A 89 -8.32 -29.74 2.35
C ILE A 89 -7.82 -28.62 1.45
N THR A 90 -8.48 -28.41 0.32
CA THR A 90 -8.23 -27.26 -0.54
C THR A 90 -8.85 -25.97 0.03
N VAL A 91 -8.35 -24.81 -0.39
CA VAL A 91 -8.94 -23.52 0.00
C VAL A 91 -10.37 -23.40 -0.50
N ASP A 92 -10.67 -23.89 -1.71
CA ASP A 92 -12.02 -23.86 -2.27
C ASP A 92 -12.99 -24.73 -1.44
N GLU A 93 -12.57 -25.91 -0.99
CA GLU A 93 -13.37 -26.75 -0.09
C GLU A 93 -13.57 -26.07 1.28
N LEU A 94 -12.56 -25.37 1.81
CA LEU A 94 -12.70 -24.61 3.05
C LEU A 94 -13.73 -23.48 2.90
N ILE A 95 -13.65 -22.73 1.81
CA ILE A 95 -14.59 -21.65 1.49
C ILE A 95 -16.01 -22.22 1.39
N GLU A 96 -16.20 -23.33 0.70
CA GLU A 96 -17.52 -23.94 0.58
C GLU A 96 -18.11 -24.37 1.93
N GLN A 97 -17.27 -24.94 2.80
CA GLN A 97 -17.70 -25.50 4.09
C GLN A 97 -17.91 -24.47 5.20
N GLU A 98 -17.25 -23.32 5.14
CA GLU A 98 -17.23 -22.35 6.25
C GLU A 98 -17.77 -20.98 5.85
N ILE A 99 -17.85 -20.70 4.54
CA ILE A 99 -18.36 -19.45 4.02
C ILE A 99 -19.65 -19.72 3.26
N THR A 100 -19.61 -20.47 2.15
CA THR A 100 -20.79 -20.67 1.29
C THR A 100 -21.95 -21.31 2.04
N SER A 101 -21.69 -22.34 2.86
CA SER A 101 -22.73 -23.02 3.65
C SER A 101 -23.42 -22.14 4.70
N ASP A 102 -22.73 -21.11 5.16
CA ASP A 102 -23.15 -20.25 6.26
C ASP A 102 -23.80 -18.95 5.76
N VAL A 103 -23.84 -18.74 4.43
CA VAL A 103 -24.52 -17.60 3.82
C VAL A 103 -26.03 -17.74 4.00
N THR A 104 -26.63 -16.76 4.69
CA THR A 104 -28.09 -16.65 4.78
C THR A 104 -28.68 -16.39 3.39
N PRO A 105 -29.62 -17.25 2.91
CA PRO A 105 -30.30 -17.05 1.63
C PRO A 105 -31.11 -15.76 1.62
N VAL A 106 -31.11 -15.05 0.48
CA VAL A 106 -31.91 -13.83 0.29
C VAL A 106 -33.35 -14.22 -0.06
N THR A 107 -34.32 -13.81 0.77
CA THR A 107 -35.74 -14.09 0.53
C THR A 107 -36.40 -13.01 -0.33
N GLU A 108 -37.60 -13.27 -0.84
CA GLU A 108 -38.39 -12.23 -1.54
C GLU A 108 -38.71 -11.05 -0.61
N GLU A 109 -39.03 -11.31 0.66
CA GLU A 109 -39.32 -10.26 1.64
C GLU A 109 -38.12 -9.33 1.87
N ASP A 110 -36.91 -9.89 1.89
CA ASP A 110 -35.67 -9.12 2.02
C ASP A 110 -35.48 -8.16 0.83
N ILE A 111 -35.79 -8.63 -0.39
CA ILE A 111 -35.68 -7.84 -1.62
C ILE A 111 -36.72 -6.74 -1.65
N GLU A 112 -37.98 -7.04 -1.29
CA GLU A 112 -39.05 -6.04 -1.18
C GLU A 112 -38.68 -4.96 -0.14
N ALA A 113 -38.19 -5.37 1.02
CA ALA A 113 -37.77 -4.46 2.08
C ALA A 113 -36.59 -3.58 1.64
N PHE A 114 -35.59 -4.15 0.96
CA PHE A 114 -34.47 -3.39 0.42
C PHE A 114 -34.93 -2.39 -0.65
N TYR A 115 -35.79 -2.84 -1.56
CA TYR A 115 -36.35 -2.00 -2.62
C TYR A 115 -37.07 -0.79 -2.01
N GLU A 116 -38.03 -0.99 -1.10
CA GLU A 116 -38.80 0.10 -0.48
C GLU A 116 -37.91 1.11 0.24
N GLN A 117 -36.86 0.65 0.93
CA GLN A 117 -35.89 1.51 1.60
C GLN A 117 -35.00 2.30 0.62
N ASN A 118 -34.82 1.81 -0.61
CA ASN A 118 -33.87 2.37 -1.58
C ASN A 118 -34.53 2.92 -2.85
N ARG A 119 -35.86 3.03 -2.94
CA ARG A 119 -36.61 3.47 -4.15
C ARG A 119 -36.09 4.75 -4.78
N ILE A 120 -35.73 5.73 -3.95
CA ILE A 120 -35.18 7.02 -4.41
C ILE A 120 -33.84 6.80 -5.13
N ARG A 121 -32.97 5.94 -4.59
CA ARG A 121 -31.68 5.58 -5.20
C ARG A 121 -31.87 4.78 -6.49
N LEU A 122 -32.88 3.93 -6.53
CA LEU A 122 -33.28 3.13 -7.71
C LEU A 122 -34.06 3.94 -8.76
N ARG A 123 -34.16 5.26 -8.60
CA ARG A 123 -34.83 6.19 -9.55
C ARG A 123 -36.28 5.81 -9.87
N GLY A 124 -36.95 5.10 -8.97
CA GLY A 124 -38.33 4.66 -9.14
C GLY A 124 -38.54 3.61 -10.25
N GLN A 125 -37.50 2.89 -10.67
CA GLN A 125 -37.66 1.72 -11.53
C GLN A 125 -38.54 0.68 -10.82
N PRO A 126 -39.41 -0.04 -11.54
CA PRO A 126 -40.29 -1.01 -10.91
C PRO A 126 -39.49 -2.23 -10.40
N LEU A 127 -40.00 -2.86 -9.33
CA LEU A 127 -39.30 -3.94 -8.61
C LEU A 127 -38.91 -5.09 -9.54
N ASP A 128 -39.79 -5.51 -10.43
CA ASP A 128 -39.58 -6.59 -11.40
C ASP A 128 -38.35 -6.38 -12.31
N GLN A 129 -37.97 -5.13 -12.57
CA GLN A 129 -36.80 -4.81 -13.38
C GLN A 129 -35.49 -4.82 -12.59
N VAL A 130 -35.55 -4.56 -11.28
CA VAL A 130 -34.36 -4.42 -10.43
C VAL A 130 -34.16 -5.58 -9.46
N GLU A 131 -35.16 -6.44 -9.29
CA GLU A 131 -35.14 -7.59 -8.38
C GLU A 131 -33.89 -8.47 -8.59
N PRO A 132 -33.49 -8.86 -9.82
CA PRO A 132 -32.29 -9.68 -10.01
C PRO A 132 -31.01 -8.97 -9.52
N GLN A 133 -30.93 -7.65 -9.72
CA GLN A 133 -29.77 -6.85 -9.30
C GLN A 133 -29.73 -6.68 -7.78
N ILE A 134 -30.90 -6.50 -7.15
CA ILE A 134 -31.00 -6.43 -5.69
C ILE A 134 -30.60 -7.77 -5.08
N ARG A 135 -31.11 -8.87 -5.64
CA ARG A 135 -30.77 -10.23 -5.18
C ARG A 135 -29.26 -10.48 -5.24
N GLU A 136 -28.64 -10.28 -6.40
CA GLU A 136 -27.19 -10.47 -6.58
C GLU A 136 -26.37 -9.60 -5.62
N PHE A 137 -26.76 -8.33 -5.45
CA PHE A 137 -26.12 -7.44 -4.49
C PHE A 137 -26.23 -7.95 -3.05
N MET A 138 -27.41 -8.41 -2.64
CA MET A 138 -27.65 -8.90 -1.29
C MET A 138 -26.94 -10.23 -1.03
N GLU A 139 -26.91 -11.14 -2.02
CA GLU A 139 -26.16 -12.39 -1.95
C GLU A 139 -24.67 -12.12 -1.79
N SER A 140 -24.09 -11.27 -2.65
CA SER A 140 -22.68 -10.87 -2.56
C SER A 140 -22.36 -10.17 -1.23
N ARG A 141 -23.28 -9.35 -0.72
CA ARG A 141 -23.14 -8.70 0.59
C ARG A 141 -23.14 -9.72 1.72
N ASN A 142 -24.07 -10.69 1.71
CA ASN A 142 -24.17 -11.70 2.75
C ASN A 142 -22.93 -12.60 2.76
N GLU A 143 -22.47 -13.05 1.58
CA GLU A 143 -21.22 -13.80 1.45
C GLU A 143 -20.02 -13.01 1.98
N GLY A 144 -19.91 -11.73 1.62
CA GLY A 144 -18.85 -10.85 2.11
C GLY A 144 -18.84 -10.71 3.64
N ILE A 145 -20.01 -10.65 4.27
CA ILE A 145 -20.13 -10.59 5.74
C ILE A 145 -19.62 -11.87 6.38
N VAL A 146 -20.06 -13.04 5.91
CA VAL A 146 -19.65 -14.34 6.45
C VAL A 146 -18.15 -14.54 6.25
N ARG A 147 -17.64 -14.28 5.05
CA ARG A 147 -16.21 -14.36 4.73
C ARG A 147 -15.38 -13.48 5.64
N GLN A 148 -15.77 -12.23 5.82
CA GLN A 148 -15.05 -11.31 6.70
C GLN A 148 -15.05 -11.80 8.15
N SER A 149 -16.20 -12.26 8.65
CA SER A 149 -16.31 -12.82 10.01
C SER A 149 -15.41 -14.04 10.20
N TYR A 150 -15.34 -14.93 9.21
CA TYR A 150 -14.49 -16.10 9.26
C TYR A 150 -13.00 -15.74 9.27
N ILE A 151 -12.58 -14.83 8.39
CA ILE A 151 -11.19 -14.34 8.34
C ILE A 151 -10.81 -13.65 9.65
N ASP A 152 -11.71 -12.86 10.25
CA ASP A 152 -11.45 -12.20 11.53
C ASP A 152 -11.26 -13.23 12.66
N GLY A 153 -12.05 -14.31 12.67
CA GLY A 153 -11.81 -15.45 13.56
C GLY A 153 -10.44 -16.09 13.36
N LEU A 154 -10.00 -16.29 12.11
CA LEU A 154 -8.66 -16.80 11.81
C LEU A 154 -7.55 -15.84 12.26
N ARG A 155 -7.76 -14.52 12.13
CA ARG A 155 -6.82 -13.49 12.61
C ARG A 155 -6.65 -13.53 14.13
N ASP A 156 -7.73 -13.73 14.85
CA ASP A 156 -7.72 -13.82 16.31
C ASP A 156 -6.97 -15.08 16.78
N GLU A 157 -7.07 -16.20 16.05
CA GLU A 157 -6.34 -17.44 16.34
C GLU A 157 -4.85 -17.34 15.94
N ALA A 158 -4.56 -16.77 14.77
CA ALA A 158 -3.22 -16.68 14.22
C ALA A 158 -2.63 -15.30 14.51
N SER A 159 -1.96 -15.11 15.65
CA SER A 159 -1.37 -13.82 16.09
C SER A 159 -0.72 -12.99 14.96
N VAL A 160 -1.50 -12.11 14.31
CA VAL A 160 -1.06 -11.31 13.16
C VAL A 160 -0.40 -10.02 13.67
N HIS A 161 0.83 -9.76 13.23
CA HIS A 161 1.55 -8.53 13.52
C HIS A 161 1.73 -7.69 12.25
N VAL A 162 1.16 -6.47 12.24
CA VAL A 162 1.25 -5.53 11.12
C VAL A 162 2.27 -4.44 11.44
N ALA A 163 3.30 -4.31 10.61
CA ALA A 163 4.37 -3.31 10.74
C ALA A 163 4.27 -2.17 9.70
N LEU A 164 3.15 -2.06 8.97
CA LEU A 164 2.94 -0.99 7.99
C LEU A 164 2.75 0.34 8.72
N SER A 165 3.57 1.34 8.41
CA SER A 165 3.56 2.64 9.08
C SER A 165 2.87 3.72 8.23
N PRO A 166 1.98 4.54 8.81
CA PRO A 166 1.34 5.64 8.10
C PRO A 166 2.33 6.77 7.80
N PRO A 167 2.10 7.56 6.74
CA PRO A 167 2.92 8.71 6.42
C PRO A 167 2.75 9.81 7.47
N ARG A 168 3.87 10.39 7.93
CA ARG A 168 3.87 11.44 8.96
C ARG A 168 4.74 12.61 8.51
N VAL A 169 4.18 13.81 8.54
CA VAL A 169 4.98 15.02 8.36
C VAL A 169 5.63 15.36 9.71
N PRO A 170 6.96 15.38 9.82
CA PRO A 170 7.59 15.86 11.04
C PRO A 170 7.27 17.35 11.21
N VAL A 171 6.67 17.72 12.34
CA VAL A 171 6.48 19.12 12.69
C VAL A 171 7.57 19.51 13.68
N THR A 172 8.40 20.47 13.30
CA THR A 172 9.46 21.00 14.15
C THR A 172 8.92 22.20 14.92
N VAL A 173 8.94 22.13 16.25
CA VAL A 173 8.64 23.28 17.13
C VAL A 173 9.92 24.12 17.24
N ALA A 174 9.87 25.39 16.83
CA ALA A 174 11.04 26.27 16.95
C ALA A 174 11.32 26.61 18.43
N SER A 175 12.58 26.88 18.77
CA SER A 175 13.03 27.10 20.16
C SER A 175 12.36 28.27 20.88
N ASN A 176 11.72 29.18 20.13
CA ASN A 176 11.03 30.37 20.60
C ASN A 176 9.49 30.21 20.63
N GLU A 177 8.95 29.04 20.30
CA GLU A 177 7.52 28.79 20.36
C GLU A 177 7.03 28.62 21.80
N ARG A 178 5.79 29.04 22.07
CA ARG A 178 5.19 28.92 23.39
C ARG A 178 4.75 27.48 23.63
N ILE A 179 5.51 26.74 24.41
CA ILE A 179 5.20 25.37 24.80
C ILE A 179 4.42 25.36 26.12
N ARG A 180 3.36 24.54 26.20
CA ARG A 180 2.74 24.14 27.47
C ARG A 180 3.02 22.66 27.72
N GLY A 181 3.64 22.34 28.84
CA GLY A 181 4.02 20.97 29.22
C GLY A 181 5.52 20.69 29.05
N SER A 182 5.89 19.41 29.12
CA SER A 182 7.26 18.97 28.85
C SER A 182 7.56 19.02 27.36
N GLY A 183 8.76 19.47 26.99
CA GLY A 183 9.24 19.41 25.60
C GLY A 183 9.49 17.97 25.10
N ASP A 184 9.67 17.03 26.03
CA ASP A 184 9.92 15.60 25.74
C ASP A 184 8.65 14.73 25.88
N ALA A 185 7.46 15.32 25.74
CA ALA A 185 6.22 14.57 25.82
C ALA A 185 6.06 13.58 24.65
N GLU A 186 5.61 12.36 24.93
CA GLU A 186 5.38 11.32 23.90
C GLU A 186 4.34 11.75 22.85
N VAL A 187 3.39 12.62 23.25
CA VAL A 187 2.40 13.23 22.37
C VAL A 187 2.55 14.74 22.41
N THR A 188 2.75 15.34 21.24
CA THR A 188 2.82 16.80 21.04
C THR A 188 1.63 17.25 20.20
N ILE A 189 0.84 18.21 20.70
CA ILE A 189 -0.27 18.85 19.98
C ILE A 189 0.15 20.27 19.62
N ILE A 190 0.03 20.63 18.35
CA ILE A 190 0.34 21.98 17.85
C ILE A 190 -0.98 22.67 17.49
N GLU A 191 -1.23 23.80 18.13
CA GLU A 191 -2.41 24.63 17.89
C GLU A 191 -2.03 25.80 16.98
N TYR A 192 -2.71 25.93 15.84
CA TYR A 192 -2.65 27.11 14.99
C TYR A 192 -3.86 28.00 15.28
N SER A 193 -3.67 29.09 16.02
CA SER A 193 -4.71 30.11 16.19
C SER A 193 -4.63 31.12 15.05
N ASP A 194 -5.60 31.10 14.13
CA ASP A 194 -5.76 32.16 13.14
C ASP A 194 -6.39 33.38 13.83
N PHE A 195 -5.66 34.49 13.89
CA PHE A 195 -6.17 35.76 14.40
C PHE A 195 -6.40 36.68 13.20
N GLN A 196 -7.67 36.95 12.88
CA GLN A 196 -8.06 38.03 11.96
C GLN A 196 -8.00 39.39 12.65
#